data_AF-A0A2E8VLU6-F1
#
_entry.id   AF-A0A2E8VLU6-F1
#
_cell.length_a   1.000
_cell.length_b   1.000
_cell.length_c   1.000
_cell.angle_alpha   90.00
_cell.angle_beta   90.00
_cell.angle_gamma   90.00
#
_symmetry.space_group_name_H-M   'P 1'
#
loop_
_entity.id
_entity.type
_entity.pdbx_description
1 polymer ?
#
loop_
_entity_poly.entity_id
_entity_poly.type
_entity_poly.pdbx_seq_one_letter_code
_entity_poly.pdbx_strand_id
1 'polypeptide(L)'
;MQPLTGTWRNQNGSELQLTETADGALEGRFLSRKGRAAAGTRYAVRGVRNGGVAAFFVNFREAGENLGSITSFSARLIDGPDGRTLHTVWTLAREYQDPARIEPTQAWNAFLTNADVFSEV
;
A
#
# COMPACT_ATOMS: atom_id res chain seq x y z
N MET A 1 -2.35 -13.49 -18.60
CA MET A 1 -2.49 -12.19 -17.91
C MET A 1 -1.10 -11.77 -17.46
N GLN A 2 -0.65 -10.54 -17.75
CA GLN A 2 0.71 -10.12 -17.37
C GLN A 2 0.85 -9.97 -15.85
N PRO A 3 2.01 -10.31 -15.24
CA PRO A 3 2.23 -10.19 -13.80
C PRO A 3 2.16 -8.72 -13.33
N LEU A 4 1.89 -8.50 -12.05
CA LEU A 4 1.96 -7.19 -11.40
C LEU A 4 3.39 -6.79 -11.05
N THR A 5 4.38 -7.64 -11.34
CA THR A 5 5.79 -7.34 -11.17
C THR A 5 6.17 -6.06 -11.90
N GLY A 6 6.66 -5.07 -11.18
CA GLY A 6 6.95 -3.75 -11.73
C GLY A 6 6.91 -2.65 -10.67
N THR A 7 7.04 -1.41 -11.15
CA THR A 7 6.86 -0.22 -10.34
C THR A 7 5.55 0.45 -10.71
N TRP A 8 4.81 0.84 -9.69
CA TRP A 8 3.51 1.48 -9.82
C TRP A 8 3.53 2.80 -9.04
N ARG A 9 2.95 3.86 -9.59
CA ARG A 9 2.92 5.18 -8.97
C ARG A 9 1.49 5.68 -8.86
N ASN A 10 1.10 6.16 -7.68
CA ASN A 10 -0.22 6.75 -7.47
C ASN A 10 -0.27 8.25 -7.78
N GLN A 11 -1.48 8.82 -7.73
CA GLN A 11 -1.74 10.24 -7.97
C GLN A 11 -1.05 11.20 -6.97
N ASN A 12 -0.57 10.68 -5.84
CA ASN A 12 0.18 11.44 -4.84
C ASN A 12 1.70 11.33 -5.02
N GLY A 13 2.17 10.58 -6.03
CA GLY A 13 3.58 10.30 -6.27
C GLY A 13 4.19 9.21 -5.37
N SER A 14 3.39 8.53 -4.54
CA SER A 14 3.85 7.35 -3.80
C SER A 14 4.18 6.21 -4.78
N GLU A 15 5.19 5.42 -4.46
CA GLU A 15 5.68 4.34 -5.31
C GLU A 15 5.46 2.98 -4.64
N LEU A 16 4.96 2.04 -5.42
CA LEU A 16 4.72 0.65 -5.06
C LEU A 16 5.52 -0.23 -6.01
N GLN A 17 6.55 -0.90 -5.48
CA GLN A 17 7.30 -1.90 -6.22
C GLN A 17 6.79 -3.28 -5.83
N LEU A 18 6.45 -4.11 -6.82
CA LEU A 18 5.95 -5.47 -6.61
C LEU A 18 6.77 -6.49 -7.39
N THR A 19 6.85 -7.68 -6.83
CA THR A 19 7.22 -8.93 -7.48
C THR A 19 6.07 -9.91 -7.25
N GLU A 20 5.53 -10.44 -8.34
CA GLU A 20 4.51 -11.50 -8.32
C GLU A 20 5.19 -12.85 -8.55
N THR A 21 4.95 -13.80 -7.66
CA THR A 21 5.38 -15.19 -7.78
C THR A 21 4.40 -15.99 -8.65
N ALA A 22 4.78 -17.20 -9.07
CA ALA A 22 3.96 -18.03 -9.97
C ALA A 22 2.59 -18.44 -9.38
N ASP A 23 2.48 -18.50 -8.04
CA ASP A 23 1.27 -18.78 -7.28
C ASP A 23 0.44 -17.52 -6.95
N GLY A 24 0.85 -16.36 -7.46
CA GLY A 24 0.14 -15.09 -7.29
C GLY A 24 0.43 -14.38 -5.97
N ALA A 25 1.40 -14.83 -5.16
CA ALA A 25 1.84 -14.07 -4.00
C ALA A 25 2.54 -12.77 -4.45
N LEU A 26 2.32 -11.70 -3.70
CA LEU A 26 2.89 -10.38 -3.96
C LEU A 26 3.86 -10.03 -2.84
N GLU A 27 5.09 -9.68 -3.22
CA GLU A 27 6.09 -9.13 -2.31
C GLU A 27 6.64 -7.82 -2.86
N GLY A 28 7.04 -6.90 -1.99
CA GLY A 28 7.59 -5.65 -2.50
C GLY A 28 7.91 -4.60 -1.47
N ARG A 29 8.00 -3.34 -1.95
CA ARG A 29 8.30 -2.17 -1.15
C ARG A 29 7.38 -1.00 -1.51
N PHE A 30 6.97 -0.23 -0.51
CA PHE A 30 6.16 0.96 -0.66
C PHE A 30 6.90 2.19 -0.14
N LEU A 31 6.97 3.26 -0.93
CA LEU A 31 7.48 4.56 -0.55
C LEU A 31 6.32 5.54 -0.52
N SER A 32 5.95 6.01 0.68
CA SER A 32 4.91 7.03 0.80
C SER A 32 5.47 8.42 0.47
N ARG A 33 4.71 9.19 -0.33
CA ARG A 33 4.89 10.65 -0.47
C ARG A 33 3.87 11.44 0.34
N LYS A 34 2.97 10.75 1.05
CA LYS A 34 1.93 11.34 1.90
C LYS A 34 2.07 10.86 3.34
N GLY A 35 1.96 11.77 4.30
CA GLY A 35 2.19 11.50 5.73
C GLY A 35 3.63 11.77 6.13
N ARG A 36 3.81 12.68 7.10
CA ARG A 36 5.14 13.19 7.51
C ARG A 36 6.04 12.11 8.11
N ALA A 37 5.45 11.12 8.79
CA ALA A 37 6.19 10.09 9.52
C ALA A 37 6.73 8.94 8.64
N ALA A 38 6.14 8.71 7.46
CA ALA A 38 6.55 7.61 6.56
C ALA A 38 7.39 8.09 5.36
N ALA A 39 7.65 9.40 5.26
CA ALA A 39 8.31 9.99 4.10
C ALA A 39 9.80 9.63 4.07
N GLY A 40 10.27 9.12 2.93
CA GLY A 40 11.70 8.81 2.71
C GLY A 40 12.11 7.38 3.06
N THR A 41 11.26 6.62 3.76
CA THR A 41 11.48 5.20 4.08
C THR A 41 10.66 4.28 3.17
N ARG A 42 11.27 3.16 2.76
CA ARG A 42 10.57 2.09 2.02
C ARG A 42 10.14 0.98 2.98
N TYR A 43 8.84 0.73 3.05
CA TYR A 43 8.25 -0.28 3.94
C TYR A 43 7.89 -1.54 3.16
N ALA A 44 7.93 -2.69 3.85
CA ALA A 44 7.59 -3.98 3.25
C ALA A 44 6.13 -4.06 2.78
N VAL A 45 5.93 -4.65 1.61
CA VAL A 45 4.64 -5.01 1.04
C VAL A 45 4.51 -6.53 0.98
N ARG A 46 3.32 -7.02 1.32
CA ARG A 46 2.91 -8.42 1.15
C ARG A 46 1.47 -8.47 0.68
N GLY A 47 1.12 -9.47 -0.12
CA GLY A 47 -0.22 -9.61 -0.66
C GLY A 47 -0.41 -10.83 -1.54
N VAL A 48 -1.52 -10.84 -2.26
CA VAL A 48 -1.93 -11.89 -3.18
C VAL A 48 -2.71 -11.29 -4.35
N ARG A 49 -2.55 -11.89 -5.52
CA ARG A 49 -3.37 -11.64 -6.71
C ARG A 49 -4.25 -12.85 -6.98
N ASN A 50 -5.49 -12.59 -7.38
CA ASN A 50 -6.39 -13.59 -7.92
C ASN A 50 -7.06 -13.05 -9.19
N GLY A 51 -6.55 -13.46 -10.35
CA GLY A 51 -7.07 -12.94 -11.62
C GLY A 51 -6.90 -11.42 -11.73
N GLY A 52 -7.99 -10.74 -12.10
CA GLY A 52 -8.00 -9.28 -12.24
C GLY A 52 -8.09 -8.50 -10.92
N VAL A 53 -8.09 -9.15 -9.76
CA VAL A 53 -8.11 -8.48 -8.44
C VAL A 53 -6.87 -8.82 -7.63
N ALA A 54 -6.50 -7.95 -6.70
CA ALA A 54 -5.41 -8.18 -5.77
C ALA A 54 -5.73 -7.60 -4.40
N ALA A 55 -5.06 -8.10 -3.37
CA ALA A 55 -5.06 -7.51 -2.04
C ALA A 55 -3.61 -7.50 -1.54
N PHE A 56 -3.18 -6.38 -0.98
CA PHE A 56 -1.84 -6.25 -0.40
C PHE A 56 -1.88 -5.28 0.77
N PHE A 57 -0.87 -5.34 1.64
CA PHE A 57 -0.73 -4.42 2.75
C PHE A 57 0.70 -3.91 2.85
N VAL A 58 0.82 -2.69 3.37
CA VAL A 58 2.07 -2.06 3.77
C VAL A 58 2.13 -2.14 5.29
N ASN A 59 3.16 -2.79 5.82
CA ASN A 59 3.45 -2.77 7.25
C ASN A 59 4.42 -1.62 7.53
N PHE A 60 3.97 -0.54 8.19
CA PHE A 60 4.82 0.64 8.46
C PHE A 60 5.78 0.39 9.63
N ARG A 61 6.62 -0.63 9.46
CA ARG A 61 7.65 -1.07 10.39
C ARG A 61 8.89 -1.50 9.61
N GLU A 62 10.03 -0.95 9.97
CA GLU A 62 11.36 -1.33 9.48
C GLU A 62 12.35 -1.41 10.65
N ALA A 63 13.59 -1.82 10.37
CA ALA A 63 14.64 -1.83 11.37
C ALA A 63 14.90 -0.41 11.90
N GLY A 64 14.53 -0.17 13.17
CA GLY A 64 14.70 1.12 13.84
C GLY A 64 13.48 2.04 13.83
N GLU A 65 12.41 1.69 13.12
CA GLU A 65 11.18 2.49 13.10
C GLU A 65 9.92 1.63 13.08
N ASN A 66 8.98 1.95 13.97
CA ASN A 66 7.64 1.38 13.99
C ASN A 66 6.63 2.51 14.09
N LEU A 67 5.81 2.70 13.05
CA LEU A 67 4.76 3.71 13.04
C LEU A 67 3.45 3.19 13.65
N GLY A 68 3.42 1.95 14.15
CA GLY A 68 2.25 1.36 14.79
C GLY A 68 1.04 1.32 13.86
N SER A 69 1.26 1.09 12.56
CA SER A 69 0.17 1.14 11.59
C SER A 69 0.38 0.24 10.38
N ILE A 70 -0.73 -0.17 9.77
CA ILE A 70 -0.80 -1.01 8.58
C ILE A 70 -1.83 -0.39 7.63
N THR A 71 -1.46 -0.19 6.37
CA THR A 71 -2.44 0.11 5.32
C THR A 71 -2.68 -1.12 4.47
N SER A 72 -3.92 -1.58 4.41
CA SER A 72 -4.37 -2.64 3.52
C SER A 72 -5.07 -2.05 2.31
N PHE A 73 -4.80 -2.60 1.13
CA PHE A 73 -5.35 -2.21 -0.16
C PHE A 73 -6.13 -3.38 -0.75
N SER A 74 -7.35 -3.12 -1.22
CA SER A 74 -8.10 -3.99 -2.12
C SER A 74 -8.08 -3.37 -3.51
N ALA A 75 -7.66 -4.14 -4.52
CA ALA A 75 -7.31 -3.62 -5.83
C ALA A 75 -8.02 -4.34 -6.98
N ARG A 76 -8.33 -3.60 -8.03
CA ARG A 76 -8.74 -4.09 -9.35
C ARG A 76 -7.73 -3.65 -10.39
N LEU A 77 -7.20 -4.60 -11.16
CA LEU A 77 -6.40 -4.31 -12.34
C LEU A 77 -7.31 -3.96 -13.52
N ILE A 78 -7.00 -2.87 -14.19
CA ILE A 78 -7.61 -2.41 -15.43
C ILE A 78 -6.51 -2.27 -16.47
N ASP A 79 -6.63 -3.03 -17.55
CA ASP A 79 -5.78 -2.89 -18.74
C ASP A 79 -6.49 -1.94 -19.71
N GLY A 80 -5.91 -0.76 -19.93
CA GLY A 80 -6.47 0.28 -20.79
C GLY A 80 -5.55 0.66 -21.95
N PRO A 81 -6.03 1.50 -22.89
CA PRO A 81 -5.23 1.98 -24.01
C PRO A 81 -4.01 2.81 -23.57
N ASP A 82 -4.10 3.47 -22.42
CA ASP A 82 -3.04 4.32 -21.85
C ASP A 82 -2.10 3.54 -20.89
N GLY A 83 -2.24 2.22 -20.82
CA GLY A 83 -1.46 1.35 -19.94
C GLY A 83 -2.29 0.71 -18.83
N ARG A 84 -1.59 0.04 -17.91
CA ARG A 84 -2.21 -0.72 -16.82
C ARG A 84 -2.36 0.14 -15.57
N THR A 85 -3.50 0.00 -14.90
CA THR A 85 -3.79 0.70 -13.65
C THR A 85 -4.34 -0.25 -12.57
N LEU A 86 -3.95 0.01 -11.32
CA LEU A 86 -4.49 -0.63 -10.13
C LEU A 86 -5.38 0.37 -9.40
N HIS A 87 -6.69 0.20 -9.53
CA HIS A 87 -7.67 0.97 -8.77
C HIS A 87 -7.82 0.35 -7.39
N THR A 88 -7.59 1.13 -6.34
CA THR A 88 -7.57 0.62 -4.96
C THR A 88 -8.50 1.39 -4.04
N VAL A 89 -9.10 0.67 -3.09
CA VAL A 89 -9.60 1.24 -1.84
C VAL A 89 -8.67 0.76 -0.74
N TRP A 90 -8.29 1.65 0.16
CA TRP A 90 -7.40 1.32 1.26
C TRP A 90 -8.01 1.63 2.62
N THR A 91 -7.57 0.87 3.62
CA THR A 91 -7.84 1.10 5.04
C THR A 91 -6.51 1.16 5.78
N LEU A 92 -6.23 2.29 6.43
CA LEU A 92 -5.12 2.45 7.36
C LEU A 92 -5.65 2.19 8.76
N ALA A 93 -5.17 1.11 9.39
CA ALA A 93 -5.33 0.87 10.82
C ALA A 93 -4.10 1.42 11.54
N ARG A 94 -4.30 2.21 12.60
CA ARG A 94 -3.22 2.82 13.38
C ARG A 94 -3.46 2.66 14.87
N GLU A 95 -2.38 2.43 15.61
CA GLU A 95 -2.40 2.29 17.06
C GLU A 95 -2.52 3.64 17.75
N TYR A 96 -1.92 4.71 17.21
CA TYR A 96 -1.87 6.04 17.83
C TYR A 96 -2.61 7.10 17.03
N GLN A 97 -3.26 8.04 17.72
CA GLN A 97 -3.98 9.15 17.08
C GLN A 97 -3.09 10.39 16.85
N ASP A 98 -2.01 10.51 17.61
CA ASP A 98 -1.08 11.64 17.57
C ASP A 98 0.26 11.28 16.90
N PRO A 99 0.98 12.25 16.30
CA PRO A 99 2.27 12.01 15.66
C PRO A 99 3.40 11.58 16.61
N ALA A 100 3.32 11.92 17.91
CA ALA A 100 4.34 11.54 18.88
C ALA A 100 4.21 10.06 19.29
N ARG A 101 3.11 9.40 18.94
CA ARG A 101 2.78 7.99 19.24
C ARG A 101 2.66 7.75 20.75
N ILE A 102 1.87 8.60 21.41
CA ILE A 102 1.68 8.56 22.86
C ILE A 102 0.23 8.16 23.19
N GLU A 103 -0.73 8.72 22.46
CA GLU A 103 -2.15 8.53 22.71
C GLU A 103 -2.70 7.41 21.81
N PRO A 104 -3.12 6.27 22.40
CA PRO A 104 -3.69 5.20 21.61
C PRO A 104 -5.06 5.59 21.06
N THR A 105 -5.35 5.10 19.86
CA THR A 105 -6.69 5.12 19.28
C THR A 105 -7.64 4.22 20.07
N GLN A 106 -8.92 4.53 19.95
CA GLN A 106 -10.02 3.65 20.30
C GLN A 106 -10.49 2.91 19.03
N ALA A 107 -11.24 1.82 19.20
CA ALA A 107 -11.72 1.03 18.06
C ALA A 107 -12.46 1.87 16.99
N TRP A 108 -13.18 2.91 17.40
CA TRP A 108 -13.96 3.76 16.49
C TRP A 108 -13.13 4.77 15.68
N ASN A 109 -11.91 5.13 16.11
CA ASN A 109 -11.04 6.09 15.41
C ASN A 109 -9.70 5.52 14.94
N ALA A 110 -9.52 4.19 15.07
CA ALA A 110 -8.34 3.47 14.61
C ALA A 110 -8.21 3.40 13.09
N PHE A 111 -9.29 3.64 12.33
CA PHE A 111 -9.34 3.40 10.90
C PHE A 111 -9.49 4.70 10.10
N LEU A 112 -8.66 4.84 9.06
CA LEU A 112 -8.86 5.81 7.97
C LEU A 112 -9.06 5.04 6.67
N THR A 113 -9.87 5.57 5.75
CA THR A 113 -10.07 4.96 4.43
C THR A 113 -10.08 6.00 3.33
N ASN A 114 -9.58 5.62 2.15
CA ASN A 114 -9.67 6.39 0.93
C ASN A 114 -9.39 5.48 -0.28
N ALA A 115 -9.28 6.07 -1.47
CA ALA A 115 -8.89 5.39 -2.69
C ALA A 115 -7.59 5.97 -3.27
N ASP A 116 -6.82 5.11 -3.94
CA ASP A 116 -5.66 5.47 -4.75
C ASP A 116 -5.72 4.73 -6.08
N VAL A 117 -5.26 5.37 -7.16
CA VAL A 117 -5.08 4.72 -8.46
C VAL A 117 -3.59 4.70 -8.76
N PHE A 118 -3.02 3.52 -8.89
CA PHE A 118 -1.62 3.37 -9.29
C PHE A 118 -1.53 3.07 -10.78
N SER A 119 -0.67 3.81 -11.49
CA SER A 119 -0.32 3.52 -12.88
C SER A 119 1.04 2.85 -12.93
N GLU A 120 1.21 1.90 -13.84
CA GLU A 120 2.52 1.32 -14.12
C GLU A 120 3.49 2.38 -14.65
N VAL A 121 4.78 2.30 -14.24
CA VAL A 121 5.85 3.24 -14.59
C VAL A 121 6.83 2.61 -15.57
#